data_AF-A0A958SSX0-F1
#
_entry.id   AF-A0A958SSX0-F1
#
_cell.length_a   1.000
_cell.length_b   1.000
_cell.length_c   1.000
_cell.angle_alpha   90.00
_cell.angle_beta   90.00
_cell.angle_gamma   90.00
#
_symmetry.space_group_name_H-M   'P 1'
#
loop_
_entity.id
_entity.type
_entity.pdbx_description
1 polymer ?
#
loop_
_entity_poly.entity_id
_entity_poly.type
_entity_poly.pdbx_seq_one_letter_code
_entity_poly.pdbx_strand_id
1 'polypeptide(L)'
;MKKNTYKCFLFLVVLMTFSSYAQKQIENQVIVSQSIPSLDQDMITLIKYGDNINAPLTSKEKAQIDEAYGDKADEYIYSNGQNLKLMKQLLRNRIKISQTDNPNFLKKGKFLSEVPLFDFFNKTIKREAVFNLETFNPLCYRLDFFSKGNYFYRIDNTNYYIEITSQYRQ
;
A
#
# COMPACT_ATOMS: atom_id res chain seq x y z
N MET A 1 -54.96 4.25 -58.41
CA MET A 1 -54.02 3.30 -57.78
C MET A 1 -52.73 4.03 -57.39
N LYS A 2 -52.58 4.51 -56.15
CA LYS A 2 -51.29 4.97 -55.59
C LYS A 2 -51.28 4.75 -54.08
N LYS A 3 -50.87 3.56 -53.63
CA LYS A 3 -50.47 3.28 -52.25
C LYS A 3 -49.29 2.30 -52.32
N ASN A 4 -48.32 2.44 -51.42
CA ASN A 4 -47.08 1.67 -51.27
C ASN A 4 -45.81 2.15 -52.01
N THR A 5 -45.35 3.36 -51.71
CA THR A 5 -43.93 3.70 -51.94
C THR A 5 -43.20 4.16 -50.66
N TYR A 6 -43.94 4.52 -49.60
CA TYR A 6 -43.35 5.06 -48.37
C TYR A 6 -42.93 4.01 -47.32
N LYS A 7 -43.32 2.73 -47.49
CA LYS A 7 -42.95 1.65 -46.55
C LYS A 7 -41.54 1.07 -46.80
N CYS A 8 -41.02 1.13 -48.02
CA CYS A 8 -39.64 0.68 -48.31
C CYS A 8 -38.58 1.69 -47.87
N PHE A 9 -38.87 3.00 -47.95
CA PHE A 9 -37.89 4.03 -47.66
C PHE A 9 -37.57 4.13 -46.15
N LEU A 10 -38.56 3.88 -45.28
CA LEU A 10 -38.37 3.91 -43.83
C LEU A 10 -37.54 2.70 -43.31
N PHE A 11 -37.60 1.55 -44.00
CA PHE A 11 -36.82 0.37 -43.62
C PHE A 11 -35.33 0.48 -43.98
N LEU A 12 -35.02 1.25 -45.03
CA LEU A 12 -33.65 1.43 -45.53
C LEU A 12 -32.83 2.43 -44.69
N VAL A 13 -33.49 3.46 -44.13
CA VAL A 13 -32.83 4.42 -43.23
C VAL A 13 -32.46 3.76 -41.88
N VAL A 14 -33.30 2.87 -41.38
CA VAL A 14 -33.05 2.17 -40.11
C VAL A 14 -31.84 1.22 -40.22
N LEU A 15 -31.69 0.49 -41.32
CA LEU A 15 -30.54 -0.42 -41.55
C LEU A 15 -29.19 0.32 -41.67
N MET A 16 -29.17 1.53 -42.25
CA MET A 16 -27.92 2.31 -42.38
C MET A 16 -27.41 2.87 -41.04
N THR A 17 -28.31 3.12 -40.08
CA THR A 17 -27.91 3.59 -38.74
C THR A 17 -27.36 2.48 -37.85
N PHE A 18 -27.81 1.23 -38.02
CA PHE A 18 -27.29 0.09 -37.28
C PHE A 18 -25.88 -0.33 -37.71
N SER A 19 -25.54 -0.20 -39.01
CA SER A 19 -24.18 -0.47 -39.50
C SER A 19 -23.15 0.50 -38.90
N SER A 20 -23.51 1.79 -38.80
CA SER A 20 -22.62 2.81 -38.25
C SER A 20 -22.36 2.60 -36.74
N TYR A 21 -23.37 2.17 -35.99
CA TYR A 21 -23.19 1.86 -34.57
C TYR A 21 -22.27 0.65 -34.35
N ALA A 22 -22.39 -0.40 -35.17
CA ALA A 22 -21.51 -1.56 -35.10
C ALA A 22 -20.05 -1.21 -35.44
N GLN A 23 -19.81 -0.39 -36.47
CA GLN A 23 -18.47 0.08 -36.82
C GLN A 23 -17.83 0.94 -35.72
N LYS A 24 -18.60 1.80 -35.04
CA LYS A 24 -18.11 2.61 -33.91
C LYS A 24 -17.69 1.75 -32.70
N GLN A 25 -18.35 0.62 -32.46
CA GLN A 25 -17.96 -0.31 -31.39
C GLN A 25 -16.67 -1.07 -31.74
N ILE A 26 -16.50 -1.45 -33.02
CA ILE A 26 -15.30 -2.16 -33.49
C ILE A 26 -14.08 -1.21 -33.48
N GLU A 27 -14.25 0.03 -33.93
CA GLU A 27 -13.19 1.05 -33.91
C GLU A 27 -12.77 1.38 -32.47
N ASN A 28 -13.71 1.45 -31.52
CA ASN A 28 -13.40 1.60 -30.10
C ASN A 28 -12.62 0.39 -29.52
N GLN A 29 -12.91 -0.85 -29.94
CA GLN A 29 -12.14 -2.01 -29.49
C GLN A 29 -10.73 -2.05 -30.11
N VAL A 30 -10.58 -1.61 -31.37
CA VAL A 30 -9.27 -1.50 -32.02
C VAL A 30 -8.42 -0.37 -31.40
N ILE A 31 -9.02 0.78 -31.08
CA ILE A 31 -8.34 1.89 -30.38
C ILE A 31 -7.87 1.47 -28.97
N VAL A 32 -8.65 0.66 -28.24
CA VAL A 32 -8.23 0.12 -26.93
C VAL A 32 -7.04 -0.84 -27.05
N SER A 33 -6.81 -1.45 -28.23
CA SER A 33 -5.69 -2.38 -28.47
C SER A 33 -4.42 -1.73 -29.04
N GLN A 34 -4.48 -0.47 -29.51
CA GLN A 34 -3.34 0.21 -30.12
C GLN A 34 -3.18 1.63 -29.58
N SER A 35 -2.77 1.73 -28.32
CA SER A 35 -1.83 2.72 -27.77
C SER A 35 -1.93 2.68 -26.25
N ILE A 36 -1.18 1.76 -25.63
CA ILE A 36 -0.68 2.04 -24.30
C ILE A 36 0.52 2.96 -24.55
N PRO A 37 0.42 4.30 -24.39
CA PRO A 37 1.61 5.13 -24.32
C PRO A 37 2.46 4.53 -23.21
N SER A 38 3.72 4.20 -23.52
CA SER A 38 4.65 3.52 -22.63
C SER A 38 4.58 4.14 -21.24
N LEU A 39 3.87 3.47 -20.33
CA LEU A 39 3.99 3.69 -18.91
C LEU A 39 5.47 3.50 -18.64
N ASP A 40 6.12 4.56 -18.17
CA ASP A 40 7.48 4.49 -17.67
C ASP A 40 7.51 3.28 -16.72
N GLN A 41 8.17 2.20 -17.17
CA GLN A 41 8.01 0.87 -16.61
C GLN A 41 8.83 0.80 -15.32
N ASP A 42 8.35 1.48 -14.29
CA ASP A 42 8.51 1.01 -12.92
C ASP A 42 7.86 -0.38 -12.89
N MET A 43 8.68 -1.40 -13.16
CA MET A 43 8.30 -2.80 -13.13
C MET A 43 7.38 -3.04 -11.93
N ILE A 44 6.17 -3.57 -12.17
CA ILE A 44 5.31 -4.05 -11.09
C ILE A 44 6.08 -5.16 -10.38
N THR A 45 6.78 -4.78 -9.31
CA THR A 45 7.62 -5.69 -8.54
C THR A 45 6.68 -6.46 -7.63
N LEU A 46 6.53 -7.76 -7.93
CA LEU A 46 5.69 -8.66 -7.14
C LEU A 46 6.23 -8.74 -5.70
N ILE A 47 5.41 -8.35 -4.73
CA ILE A 47 5.75 -8.47 -3.31
C ILE A 47 5.80 -9.96 -2.96
N LYS A 48 6.96 -10.42 -2.47
CA LYS A 48 7.14 -11.77 -1.95
C LYS A 48 6.76 -11.79 -0.46
N TYR A 49 5.81 -12.64 -0.11
CA TYR A 49 5.42 -12.87 1.28
C TYR A 49 6.09 -14.13 1.83
N GLY A 50 6.53 -14.09 3.08
CA GLY A 50 7.03 -15.29 3.77
C GLY A 50 5.88 -16.13 4.31
N ASP A 51 6.05 -17.45 4.43
CA ASP A 51 4.97 -18.36 4.88
C ASP A 51 4.39 -17.99 6.26
N ASN A 52 5.21 -17.34 7.09
CA ASN A 52 4.81 -16.86 8.41
C ASN A 52 3.65 -15.86 8.40
N ILE A 53 3.32 -15.20 7.27
CA ILE A 53 2.18 -14.26 7.21
C ILE A 53 0.81 -14.94 7.34
N ASN A 54 0.74 -16.24 7.09
CA ASN A 54 -0.51 -17.00 7.16
C ASN A 54 -0.89 -17.32 8.61
N ALA A 55 0.06 -17.29 9.54
CA ALA A 55 -0.22 -17.47 10.96
C ALA A 55 -1.07 -16.30 11.51
N PRO A 56 -1.95 -16.54 12.51
CA PRO A 56 -2.70 -15.49 13.21
C PRO A 56 -1.81 -14.38 13.78
N LEU A 57 -2.37 -13.22 14.08
CA LEU A 57 -1.64 -12.18 14.82
C LEU A 57 -1.29 -12.69 16.23
N THR A 58 -0.09 -12.37 16.68
CA THR A 58 0.29 -12.53 18.08
C THR A 58 -0.37 -11.43 18.92
N SER A 59 -0.45 -11.62 20.24
CA SER A 59 -0.98 -10.60 21.14
C SER A 59 -0.19 -9.28 21.06
N LYS A 60 1.13 -9.35 20.90
CA LYS A 60 1.99 -8.17 20.75
C LYS A 60 1.67 -7.40 19.47
N GLU A 61 1.57 -8.10 18.34
CA GLU A 61 1.23 -7.45 17.06
C GLU A 61 -0.17 -6.86 17.09
N LYS A 62 -1.15 -7.56 17.68
CA LYS A 62 -2.50 -7.03 17.83
C LYS A 62 -2.50 -5.76 18.68
N ALA A 63 -1.84 -5.77 19.83
CA ALA A 63 -1.71 -4.60 20.70
C ALA A 63 -1.04 -3.42 19.98
N GLN A 64 0.02 -3.67 19.20
CA GLN A 64 0.67 -2.62 18.41
C GLN A 64 -0.26 -1.98 17.37
N ILE A 65 -1.09 -2.79 16.71
CA ILE A 65 -2.07 -2.32 15.73
C ILE A 65 -3.20 -1.54 16.44
N ASP A 66 -3.77 -2.09 17.52
CA ASP A 66 -4.83 -1.46 18.29
C ASP A 66 -4.37 -0.10 18.86
N GLU A 67 -3.13 0.00 19.35
CA GLU A 67 -2.58 1.26 19.86
C GLU A 67 -2.46 2.32 18.76
N ALA A 68 -1.91 1.96 17.59
CA ALA A 68 -1.67 2.90 16.51
C ALA A 68 -2.96 3.33 15.78
N TYR A 69 -3.92 2.42 15.62
CA TYR A 69 -5.13 2.65 14.84
C TYR A 69 -6.38 2.91 15.72
N GLY A 70 -6.35 2.56 17.01
CA GLY A 70 -7.50 2.72 17.92
C GLY A 70 -8.77 2.07 17.36
N ASP A 71 -9.88 2.79 17.46
CA ASP A 71 -11.20 2.35 16.96
C ASP A 71 -11.23 2.12 15.44
N LYS A 72 -10.21 2.58 14.71
CA LYS A 72 -10.07 2.39 13.25
C LYS A 72 -9.31 1.12 12.86
N ALA A 73 -8.82 0.34 13.82
CA ALA A 73 -8.08 -0.89 13.55
C ALA A 73 -8.91 -1.91 12.75
N ASP A 74 -10.20 -2.06 13.08
CA ASP A 74 -11.07 -3.00 12.38
C ASP A 74 -11.32 -2.59 10.92
N GLU A 75 -11.72 -1.33 10.71
CA GLU A 75 -12.01 -0.75 9.39
C GLU A 75 -10.81 -0.79 8.44
N TYR A 76 -9.62 -0.42 8.93
CA TYR A 76 -8.45 -0.25 8.06
C TYR A 76 -7.55 -1.48 7.98
N ILE A 77 -7.54 -2.34 9.01
CA ILE A 77 -6.60 -3.46 9.10
C ILE A 77 -7.30 -4.81 9.15
N TYR A 78 -8.21 -5.04 10.11
CA TYR A 78 -8.71 -6.40 10.37
C TYR A 78 -9.76 -6.88 9.36
N SER A 79 -10.69 -6.01 8.96
CA SER A 79 -11.76 -6.34 8.01
C SER A 79 -11.24 -6.58 6.59
N ASN A 80 -10.06 -6.03 6.25
CA ASN A 80 -9.43 -6.20 4.94
C ASN A 80 -8.28 -7.20 5.00
N GLY A 81 -8.51 -8.40 4.45
CA GLY A 81 -7.51 -9.48 4.46
C GLY A 81 -6.19 -9.15 3.76
N GLN A 82 -6.17 -8.24 2.78
CA GLN A 82 -4.92 -7.79 2.15
C GLN A 82 -4.14 -6.84 3.06
N ASN A 83 -4.81 -5.88 3.69
CA ASN A 83 -4.17 -4.96 4.64
C ASN A 83 -3.61 -5.71 5.85
N LEU A 84 -4.36 -6.71 6.35
CA LEU A 84 -3.87 -7.59 7.41
C LEU A 84 -2.59 -8.34 7.00
N LYS A 85 -2.54 -8.87 5.77
CA LYS A 85 -1.33 -9.53 5.25
C LYS A 85 -0.15 -8.57 5.12
N LEU A 86 -0.38 -7.36 4.61
CA LEU A 86 0.64 -6.32 4.51
C LEU A 86 1.17 -5.92 5.89
N MET A 87 0.29 -5.75 6.87
CA MET A 87 0.66 -5.41 8.24
C MET A 87 1.50 -6.51 8.89
N LYS A 88 1.10 -7.78 8.73
CA LYS A 88 1.91 -8.93 9.20
C LYS A 88 3.28 -8.97 8.53
N GLN A 89 3.34 -8.76 7.21
CA GLN A 89 4.60 -8.71 6.49
C GLN A 89 5.50 -7.58 7.00
N LEU A 90 4.92 -6.40 7.27
CA LEU A 90 5.63 -5.25 7.81
C LEU A 90 6.25 -5.55 9.18
N LEU A 91 5.42 -5.99 10.13
CA LEU A 91 5.83 -6.24 11.52
C LEU A 91 6.79 -7.42 11.67
N ARG A 92 6.60 -8.50 10.91
CA ARG A 92 7.39 -9.74 11.07
C ARG A 92 8.70 -9.73 10.29
N ASN A 93 8.67 -9.20 9.08
CA ASN A 93 9.73 -9.47 8.10
C ASN A 93 10.48 -8.20 7.65
N ARG A 94 9.92 -7.01 7.89
CA ARG A 94 10.48 -5.76 7.33
C ARG A 94 11.02 -4.80 8.38
N ILE A 95 10.35 -4.68 9.52
CA ILE A 95 10.81 -3.88 10.65
C ILE A 95 11.75 -4.73 11.49
N LYS A 96 12.98 -4.26 11.68
CA LYS A 96 13.96 -4.88 12.55
C LYS A 96 14.51 -3.84 13.52
N ILE A 97 14.44 -4.13 14.81
CA ILE A 97 15.06 -3.31 15.85
C ILE A 97 16.29 -4.06 16.33
N SER A 98 17.45 -3.42 16.30
CA SER A 98 18.72 -4.08 16.64
C SER A 98 19.69 -3.09 17.27
N GLN A 99 20.63 -3.60 18.07
CA GLN A 99 21.74 -2.81 18.59
C GLN A 99 22.90 -2.83 17.61
N THR A 100 23.71 -1.77 17.63
CA THR A 100 25.00 -1.76 16.96
C THR A 100 26.02 -0.95 17.75
N ASP A 101 27.24 -1.47 17.84
CA ASP A 101 28.38 -0.75 18.40
C ASP A 101 29.15 0.02 17.33
N ASN A 102 28.71 -0.01 16.06
CA ASN A 102 29.37 0.69 14.97
C ASN A 102 28.94 2.17 14.94
N PRO A 103 29.81 3.12 15.36
CA PRO A 103 29.46 4.53 15.42
C PRO A 103 29.16 5.13 14.05
N ASN A 104 29.73 4.58 12.97
CA ASN A 104 29.47 5.03 11.62
C ASN A 104 28.08 4.63 11.14
N PHE A 105 27.53 3.53 11.67
CA PHE A 105 26.14 3.15 11.40
C PHE A 105 25.16 4.03 12.18
N LEU A 106 25.48 4.38 13.44
CA LEU A 106 24.68 5.31 14.25
C LEU A 106 24.66 6.76 13.72
N LYS A 107 25.58 7.12 12.81
CA LYS A 107 25.55 8.38 12.06
C LYS A 107 24.66 8.33 10.81
N LYS A 108 24.22 7.14 10.40
CA LYS A 108 23.31 6.95 9.27
C LYS A 108 21.87 6.91 9.79
N GLY A 109 20.97 7.54 9.05
CA GLY A 109 19.55 7.58 9.40
C GLY A 109 19.16 8.81 10.22
N LYS A 110 17.85 9.05 10.29
CA LYS A 110 17.26 10.17 11.03
C LYS A 110 17.09 9.79 12.50
N PHE A 111 17.10 10.77 13.40
CA PHE A 111 16.74 10.49 14.79
C PHE A 111 15.26 10.18 14.89
N LEU A 112 14.89 9.24 15.75
CA LEU A 112 13.49 8.93 15.99
C LEU A 112 12.75 10.12 16.60
N SER A 113 13.43 10.97 17.37
CA SER A 113 12.93 12.27 17.88
C SER A 113 12.47 13.23 16.78
N GLU A 114 13.11 13.19 15.61
CA GLU A 114 12.77 14.01 14.45
C GLU A 114 11.58 13.45 13.65
N VAL A 115 11.24 12.17 13.85
CA VAL A 115 10.10 11.53 13.20
C VAL A 115 8.81 11.93 13.92
N PRO A 116 7.81 12.52 13.23
CA PRO A 116 6.53 12.84 13.86
C PRO A 116 5.77 11.56 14.26
N LEU A 117 4.91 11.69 15.27
CA LEU A 117 3.99 10.60 15.65
C LEU A 117 2.94 10.37 14.56
N PHE A 118 2.51 9.11 14.42
CA PHE A 118 1.41 8.71 13.56
C PHE A 118 0.08 8.81 14.33
N ASP A 119 -0.33 10.03 14.61
CA ASP A 119 -1.52 10.32 15.41
C ASP A 119 -2.81 10.43 14.56
N PHE A 120 -2.80 9.95 13.31
CA PHE A 120 -3.90 10.17 12.37
C PHE A 120 -5.20 9.53 12.84
N PHE A 121 -5.13 8.30 13.33
CA PHE A 121 -6.29 7.55 13.83
C PHE A 121 -6.44 7.63 15.34
N ASN A 122 -5.33 7.58 16.08
CA ASN A 122 -5.34 7.67 17.53
C ASN A 122 -4.56 8.92 18.01
N LYS A 123 -5.31 9.93 18.48
CA LYS A 123 -4.75 11.19 19.00
C LYS A 123 -4.16 11.07 20.40
N THR A 124 -4.33 9.95 21.08
CA THR A 124 -3.77 9.74 22.43
C THR A 124 -2.33 9.23 22.40
N ILE A 125 -1.79 8.91 21.22
CA ILE A 125 -0.41 8.43 21.05
C ILE A 125 0.55 9.49 21.59
N LYS A 126 1.50 9.04 22.41
CA LYS A 126 2.56 9.88 22.98
C LYS A 126 3.90 9.20 22.74
N ARG A 127 4.93 10.02 22.58
CA ARG A 127 6.31 9.54 22.55
C ARG A 127 6.67 9.02 23.94
N GLU A 128 7.26 7.82 24.01
CA GLU A 128 7.81 7.29 25.26
C GLU A 128 8.91 8.23 25.78
N ALA A 129 8.91 8.50 27.09
CA ALA A 129 9.95 9.32 27.71
C ALA A 129 11.31 8.61 27.74
N VAL A 130 11.29 7.29 27.88
CA VAL A 130 12.47 6.41 27.87
C VAL A 130 12.16 5.22 26.98
N PHE A 131 13.04 4.93 26.03
CA PHE A 131 12.88 3.81 25.12
C PHE A 131 12.93 2.47 25.87
N ASN A 132 11.95 1.60 25.59
CA ASN A 132 11.94 0.22 26.06
C ASN A 132 11.57 -0.73 24.92
N LEU A 133 12.47 -1.64 24.58
CA LEU A 133 12.29 -2.58 23.45
C LEU A 133 11.03 -3.46 23.59
N GLU A 134 10.62 -3.78 24.81
CA GLU A 134 9.48 -4.67 25.05
C GLU A 134 8.14 -3.98 24.81
N THR A 135 8.04 -2.68 25.14
CA THR A 135 6.81 -1.88 24.99
C THR A 135 6.79 -1.06 23.70
N PHE A 136 7.95 -0.84 23.09
CA PHE A 136 8.07 0.02 21.93
C PHE A 136 7.18 -0.42 20.76
N ASN A 137 6.43 0.54 20.22
CA ASN A 137 5.57 0.34 19.07
C ASN A 137 6.03 1.20 17.87
N PRO A 138 6.60 0.58 16.81
CA PRO A 138 7.04 1.33 15.64
C PRO A 138 5.89 1.96 14.85
N LEU A 139 4.66 1.40 14.90
CA LEU A 139 3.51 1.90 14.14
C LEU A 139 3.01 3.26 14.64
N CYS A 140 3.38 3.66 15.85
CA CYS A 140 3.05 4.96 16.43
C CYS A 140 3.86 6.14 15.83
N TYR A 141 4.76 5.87 14.88
CA TYR A 141 5.64 6.86 14.26
C TYR A 141 5.42 6.90 12.74
N ARG A 142 5.59 8.08 12.14
CA ARG A 142 5.51 8.27 10.68
C ARG A 142 6.79 7.83 9.98
N LEU A 143 7.11 6.54 10.13
CA LEU A 143 8.25 5.91 9.48
C LEU A 143 7.91 5.60 8.01
N ASP A 144 8.94 5.52 7.18
CA ASP A 144 8.84 5.27 5.74
C ASP A 144 8.59 3.78 5.47
N PHE A 145 7.43 3.26 5.91
CA PHE A 145 7.09 1.83 5.80
C PHE A 145 6.91 1.34 4.37
N PHE A 146 6.54 2.19 3.42
CA PHE A 146 6.17 1.77 2.06
C PHE A 146 7.08 2.36 0.97
N SER A 147 8.25 2.86 1.37
CA SER A 147 9.26 3.38 0.45
C SER A 147 9.95 2.27 -0.36
N LYS A 148 10.49 2.64 -1.53
CA LYS A 148 11.23 1.71 -2.41
C LYS A 148 12.57 1.24 -1.82
N GLY A 149 13.21 2.03 -0.95
CA GLY A 149 14.52 1.74 -0.36
C GLY A 149 14.47 1.19 1.08
N ASN A 150 15.65 0.96 1.65
CA ASN A 150 15.81 0.64 3.07
C ASN A 150 16.02 1.93 3.87
N TYR A 151 15.33 2.04 5.01
CA TYR A 151 15.36 3.24 5.85
C TYR A 151 15.83 2.87 7.24
N PHE A 152 16.60 3.78 7.83
CA PHE A 152 17.21 3.60 9.14
C PHE A 152 16.82 4.76 10.03
N TYR A 153 16.37 4.44 11.24
CA TYR A 153 16.04 5.42 12.27
C TYR A 153 16.80 5.09 13.53
N ARG A 154 17.52 6.07 14.07
CA ARG A 154 18.26 5.90 15.31
C ARG A 154 17.36 6.22 16.49
N ILE A 155 17.35 5.34 17.49
CA ILE A 155 16.65 5.61 18.74
C ILE A 155 17.56 6.50 19.60
N ASP A 156 17.05 7.68 19.95
CA ASP A 156 17.75 8.70 20.72
C ASP A 156 18.35 8.14 22.01
N ASN A 157 19.56 8.60 22.35
CA ASN A 157 20.28 8.23 23.58
C ASN A 157 20.52 6.71 23.77
N THR A 158 20.44 5.91 22.69
CA THR A 158 20.75 4.48 22.73
C THR A 158 21.62 4.05 21.54
N ASN A 159 22.08 2.80 21.58
CA ASN A 159 22.74 2.11 20.47
C ASN A 159 21.74 1.32 19.60
N TYR A 160 20.44 1.47 19.83
CA TYR A 160 19.41 0.82 19.03
C TYR A 160 19.09 1.62 17.76
N TYR A 161 18.76 0.89 16.71
CA TYR A 161 18.24 1.43 15.46
C TYR A 161 17.07 0.58 14.96
N ILE A 162 16.22 1.22 14.17
CA ILE A 162 15.12 0.59 13.43
C ILE A 162 15.54 0.56 11.97
N GLU A 163 15.63 -0.64 11.41
CA GLU A 163 15.76 -0.87 9.98
C GLU A 163 14.39 -1.24 9.41
N ILE A 164 14.02 -0.57 8.32
CA ILE A 164 12.81 -0.84 7.56
C ILE A 164 13.24 -1.20 6.15
N THR A 165 13.10 -2.47 5.79
CA THR A 165 13.48 -2.94 4.46
C THR A 165 12.34 -2.78 3.46
N SER A 166 12.67 -2.57 2.18
CA SER A 166 11.67 -2.44 1.10
C SER A 166 10.78 -3.67 0.95
N GLN A 167 9.51 -3.46 0.57
CA GLN A 167 8.57 -4.54 0.24
C GLN A 167 8.90 -5.25 -1.08
N TYR A 168 9.77 -4.64 -1.90
CA TYR A 168 10.17 -5.13 -3.21
C TYR A 168 11.53 -5.83 -3.20
N ARG A 169 12.07 -6.16 -2.03
CA ARG A 169 13.33 -6.91 -1.93
C ARG A 169 13.14 -8.27 -2.64
N GLN A 170 14.07 -8.62 -3.53
CA GLN A 170 14.03 -9.88 -4.29
C GLN A 170 14.73 -11.00 -3.56
#